data_AF-U2J2I9-F1
#
_entry.id   AF-U2J2I9-F1
#
_cell.length_a   1.000
_cell.length_b   1.000
_cell.length_c   1.000
_cell.angle_alpha   90.00
_cell.angle_beta   90.00
_cell.angle_gamma   90.00
#
_symmetry.space_group_name_H-M   'P 1'
#
loop_
_entity.id
_entity.type
_entity.pdbx_description
1 polymer ?
#
loop_
_entity_poly.entity_id
_entity_poly.type
_entity_poly.pdbx_seq_one_letter_code
_entity_poly.pdbx_strand_id
1 'polypeptide(L)'
;MQKQKKFIALAIVVFLAFLALGKYKQSTALASADVLYTTEVRDKKTGQTIKFEIQQTKKHHYRVKNTKSGQIYETKAKKEEGNYLLISLPKRQGDIVIRQGLNPFRQPTVQMENSDRYEQIEGSSTVSPAKPAEDGTTVSQDDIRKQIVSLSKGQEDKVVSDFGDWLYQSDYGKDAVVTRGKIFDNLGASATDAVFWKIKTSDDTEILTRLIGYSGGDLKDLDRPAYVDGKQGNGQDLINYKNKFKVTMLGNDLSSDAAEDFQSTASFRLYTLKDKKHKYYAKSEDEESQLLGSMNIPLEHQSMAENIGYDYFYKNFVDQSKASYQIVLATDGKVYYVKDYWFKPSKSLADYVYEEAPDDMQKAYSDAISKYASNTDNGNTIESSDDGVVPANLVGTWSGKAQDVKQTMTYTKDGKVTKKVDGKTTTTTLTKVEKVSTGLYRFAAGAELASAIPSFGIGGAGFDMELGVRFNDDGSITYIEWTGPYNSDFDPETYKLTELGTFTKGNN
;
A
#
# COMPACT_ATOMS: atom_id res chain seq x y z
N MET A 1 52.03 44.27 -41.01
CA MET A 1 51.48 42.89 -41.07
C MET A 1 51.92 41.96 -39.95
N GLN A 2 53.20 41.94 -39.53
CA GLN A 2 53.69 40.94 -38.55
C GLN A 2 53.09 41.10 -37.13
N LYS A 3 52.83 42.34 -36.66
CA LYS A 3 52.15 42.60 -35.37
C LYS A 3 50.69 42.14 -35.34
N GLN A 4 49.96 42.28 -36.45
CA GLN A 4 48.58 41.82 -36.58
C GLN A 4 48.47 40.29 -36.58
N LYS A 5 49.40 39.60 -37.25
CA LYS A 5 49.48 38.12 -37.22
C LYS A 5 49.77 37.59 -35.80
N LYS A 6 50.64 38.27 -35.05
CA LYS A 6 50.93 37.93 -33.64
C LYS A 6 49.72 38.18 -32.72
N PHE A 7 48.94 39.23 -32.98
CA PHE A 7 47.74 39.53 -32.20
C PHE A 7 46.60 38.54 -32.46
N ILE A 8 46.39 38.14 -33.72
CA ILE A 8 45.40 37.11 -34.09
C ILE A 8 45.82 35.74 -33.55
N ALA A 9 47.10 35.38 -33.65
CA ALA A 9 47.61 34.13 -33.08
C ALA A 9 47.45 34.11 -31.54
N LEU A 10 47.72 35.24 -30.86
CA LEU A 10 47.52 35.36 -29.42
C LEU A 10 46.03 35.29 -29.04
N ALA A 11 45.15 35.93 -29.82
CA ALA A 11 43.70 35.86 -29.60
C ALA A 11 43.16 34.44 -29.83
N ILE A 12 43.67 33.69 -30.81
CA ILE A 12 43.31 32.29 -31.04
C ILE A 12 43.86 31.39 -29.93
N VAL A 13 45.08 31.63 -29.44
CA VAL A 13 45.64 30.86 -28.30
C VAL A 13 44.88 31.16 -27.01
N VAL A 14 44.47 32.42 -26.78
CA VAL A 14 43.62 32.79 -25.64
C VAL A 14 42.22 32.19 -25.80
N PHE A 15 41.63 32.20 -26.99
CA PHE A 15 40.34 31.55 -27.27
C PHE A 15 40.40 30.02 -27.12
N LEU A 16 41.48 29.38 -27.60
CA LEU A 16 41.72 27.95 -27.41
C LEU A 16 42.07 27.62 -25.95
N ALA A 17 42.74 28.52 -25.23
CA ALA A 17 42.95 28.42 -23.79
C ALA A 17 41.63 28.61 -23.03
N PHE A 18 40.72 29.47 -23.49
CA PHE A 18 39.35 29.57 -22.98
C PHE A 18 38.50 28.36 -23.37
N LEU A 19 38.78 27.65 -24.48
CA LEU A 19 38.17 26.36 -24.80
C LEU A 19 38.78 25.17 -24.04
N ALA A 20 40.05 25.27 -23.61
CA ALA A 20 40.76 24.23 -22.87
C ALA A 20 40.64 24.39 -21.34
N LEU A 21 40.65 25.62 -20.83
CA LEU A 21 40.28 25.99 -19.44
C LEU A 21 38.75 26.02 -19.29
N GLY A 22 38.06 26.41 -20.36
CA GLY A 22 36.68 26.02 -20.64
C GLY A 22 36.60 24.63 -21.27
N LYS A 23 37.37 23.67 -20.73
CA LYS A 23 36.77 22.40 -20.26
C LYS A 23 35.72 22.73 -19.19
N TYR A 24 34.78 23.55 -19.62
CA TYR A 24 33.61 24.05 -19.00
C TYR A 24 32.82 22.80 -18.80
N LYS A 25 32.76 22.35 -17.55
CA LYS A 25 31.95 21.23 -17.06
C LYS A 25 30.98 20.79 -18.16
N GLN A 26 31.40 19.84 -18.99
CA GLN A 26 30.49 19.05 -19.81
C GLN A 26 29.77 18.08 -18.86
N SER A 27 29.34 18.59 -17.70
CA SER A 27 28.38 17.91 -16.86
C SER A 27 27.18 17.75 -17.79
N THR A 28 26.93 16.53 -18.23
CA THR A 28 25.73 15.77 -17.87
C THR A 28 24.59 16.65 -17.35
N ALA A 29 24.22 17.72 -18.08
CA ALA A 29 23.29 18.73 -17.60
C ALA A 29 21.91 18.11 -17.41
N LEU A 30 21.63 17.04 -18.15
CA LEU A 30 20.46 16.16 -18.03
C LEU A 30 20.32 15.47 -16.67
N ALA A 31 21.38 15.46 -15.85
CA ALA A 31 21.44 14.77 -14.57
C ALA A 31 22.19 15.62 -13.52
N SER A 32 21.70 16.84 -13.27
CA SER A 32 21.99 17.55 -12.02
C SER A 32 20.72 17.74 -11.19
N ALA A 33 20.83 17.54 -9.88
CA ALA A 33 19.76 17.86 -8.93
C ALA A 33 19.46 19.37 -8.84
N ASP A 34 20.37 20.21 -9.33
CA ASP A 34 20.27 21.67 -9.34
C ASP A 34 19.44 22.22 -10.51
N VAL A 35 18.86 21.37 -11.35
CA VAL A 35 18.15 21.76 -12.58
C VAL A 35 16.70 21.27 -12.55
N LEU A 36 15.78 22.19 -12.84
CA LEU A 36 14.36 21.91 -13.04
C LEU A 36 14.03 22.04 -14.53
N TYR A 37 13.56 20.94 -15.10
CA TYR A 37 13.06 20.85 -16.46
C TYR A 37 11.55 20.95 -16.44
N THR A 38 10.95 21.75 -17.32
CA THR A 38 9.49 21.77 -17.44
C THR A 38 9.03 21.70 -18.89
N THR A 39 7.83 21.18 -19.08
CA THR A 39 7.11 21.14 -20.36
C THR A 39 5.61 21.22 -20.10
N GLU A 40 4.87 21.81 -21.02
CA GLU A 40 3.41 21.82 -21.00
C GLU A 40 2.86 20.92 -22.10
N VAL A 41 1.79 20.20 -21.77
CA VAL A 41 1.06 19.30 -22.65
C VAL A 41 -0.43 19.57 -22.55
N ARG A 42 -1.18 19.21 -23.59
CA ARG A 42 -2.64 19.22 -23.60
C ARG A 42 -3.17 17.81 -23.36
N ASP A 43 -4.04 17.62 -22.38
CA ASP A 43 -4.74 16.36 -22.18
C ASP A 43 -5.78 16.17 -23.30
N LYS A 44 -5.64 15.09 -24.07
CA LYS A 44 -6.45 14.80 -25.26
C LYS A 44 -7.92 14.57 -24.93
N LYS A 45 -8.24 14.14 -23.71
CA LYS A 45 -9.63 13.85 -23.28
C LYS A 45 -10.34 15.10 -22.78
N THR A 46 -9.64 15.92 -22.00
CA THR A 46 -10.23 17.07 -21.29
C THR A 46 -9.93 18.42 -21.94
N GLY A 47 -8.95 18.48 -22.85
CA GLY A 47 -8.48 19.72 -23.46
C GLY A 47 -7.64 20.62 -22.53
N GLN A 48 -7.43 20.22 -21.28
CA GLN A 48 -6.72 21.04 -20.29
C GLN A 48 -5.21 21.06 -20.55
N THR A 49 -4.59 22.20 -20.26
CA THR A 49 -3.12 22.33 -20.25
C THR A 49 -2.57 21.86 -18.91
N ILE A 50 -1.57 20.99 -18.98
CA ILE A 50 -0.89 20.37 -17.84
C ILE A 50 0.59 20.67 -17.97
N LYS A 51 1.20 21.15 -16.88
CA LYS A 51 2.65 21.35 -16.81
C LYS A 51 3.29 20.21 -16.05
N PHE A 52 4.37 19.68 -16.61
CA PHE A 52 5.25 18.71 -15.98
C PHE A 52 6.53 19.39 -15.50
N GLU A 53 6.97 19.03 -14.31
CA GLU A 53 8.21 19.46 -13.65
C GLU A 53 9.09 18.25 -13.41
N ILE A 54 10.30 18.23 -13.96
CA ILE A 54 11.22 17.09 -13.88
C ILE A 54 12.50 17.55 -13.20
N GLN A 55 12.85 16.91 -12.10
CA GLN A 55 14.04 17.20 -11.32
C GLN A 55 14.72 15.91 -10.91
N GLN A 56 16.04 15.88 -10.94
CA GLN A 56 16.78 14.76 -10.39
C GLN A 56 16.80 14.85 -8.86
N THR A 57 16.45 13.77 -8.16
CA THR A 57 16.47 13.72 -6.69
C THR A 57 17.76 13.11 -6.16
N LYS A 58 18.29 12.10 -6.86
CA LYS A 58 19.58 11.46 -6.60
C LYS A 58 20.15 10.91 -7.92
N LYS A 59 21.41 10.45 -7.92
CA LYS A 59 22.06 9.94 -9.14
C LYS A 59 21.14 8.92 -9.87
N HIS A 60 20.83 9.17 -11.14
CA HIS A 60 19.92 8.37 -12.00
C HIS A 60 18.46 8.22 -11.54
N HIS A 61 17.99 9.02 -10.57
CA HIS A 61 16.60 9.02 -10.10
C HIS A 61 15.97 10.40 -10.28
N TYR A 62 14.75 10.40 -10.81
CA TYR A 62 14.06 11.59 -11.26
C TYR A 62 12.67 11.64 -10.65
N ARG A 63 12.32 12.83 -10.18
CA ARG A 63 10.98 13.23 -9.77
C ARG A 63 10.32 13.91 -10.96
N VAL A 64 9.17 13.41 -11.38
CA VAL A 64 8.30 14.05 -12.38
C VAL A 64 7.01 14.46 -11.69
N LYS A 65 6.76 15.76 -11.59
CA LYS A 65 5.56 16.33 -10.99
C LYS A 65 4.63 16.85 -12.07
N ASN A 66 3.39 16.38 -12.07
CA ASN A 66 2.29 17.02 -12.78
C ASN A 66 1.79 18.16 -11.89
N THR A 67 1.99 19.42 -12.29
CA THR A 67 1.65 20.57 -11.43
C THR A 67 0.15 20.79 -11.30
N LYS A 68 -0.65 20.25 -12.24
CA LYS A 68 -2.10 20.41 -12.26
C LYS A 68 -2.79 19.44 -11.30
N SER A 69 -2.38 18.18 -11.32
CA SER A 69 -2.90 17.15 -10.39
C SER A 69 -2.13 17.10 -9.07
N GLY A 70 -0.92 17.65 -9.03
CA GLY A 70 0.01 17.47 -7.91
C GLY A 70 0.67 16.09 -7.88
N GLN A 71 0.39 15.19 -8.84
CA GLN A 71 1.00 13.86 -8.93
C GLN A 71 2.52 13.97 -9.01
N ILE A 72 3.22 13.12 -8.27
CA ILE A 72 4.66 13.01 -8.29
C ILE A 72 5.04 11.56 -8.63
N TYR A 73 5.87 11.38 -9.65
CA TYR A 73 6.44 10.11 -10.05
C TYR A 73 7.92 10.11 -9.73
N GLU A 74 8.36 9.21 -8.84
CA GLU A 74 9.79 8.97 -8.64
C GLU A 74 10.20 7.72 -9.40
N THR A 75 11.17 7.86 -10.31
CA THR A 75 11.54 6.78 -11.23
C THR A 75 13.00 6.88 -11.68
N LYS A 76 13.50 5.81 -12.28
CA LYS A 76 14.77 5.81 -12.99
C LYS A 76 14.52 6.14 -14.46
N ALA A 77 15.53 6.68 -15.12
CA ALA A 77 15.52 6.79 -16.57
C ALA A 77 15.38 5.40 -17.20
N LYS A 78 14.50 5.25 -18.18
CA LYS A 78 14.45 4.06 -19.03
C LYS A 78 15.65 4.04 -19.98
N LYS A 79 16.15 5.21 -20.37
CA LYS A 79 17.40 5.36 -21.14
C LYS A 79 18.11 6.65 -20.77
N GLU A 80 19.41 6.58 -20.52
CA GLU A 80 20.27 7.72 -20.24
C GLU A 80 21.57 7.58 -21.05
N GLU A 81 21.68 8.35 -22.13
CA GLU A 81 22.89 8.49 -22.95
C GLU A 81 23.35 9.95 -22.83
N GLY A 82 24.64 10.25 -22.99
CA GLY A 82 25.21 11.54 -22.55
C GLY A 82 24.49 12.84 -23.00
N ASN A 83 23.68 12.79 -24.06
CA ASN A 83 22.87 13.88 -24.60
C ASN A 83 21.34 13.61 -24.58
N TYR A 84 20.88 12.53 -23.96
CA TYR A 84 19.51 12.01 -24.06
C TYR A 84 19.04 11.35 -22.77
N LEU A 85 17.88 11.76 -22.28
CA LEU A 85 17.18 11.15 -21.15
C LEU A 85 15.76 10.78 -21.56
N LEU A 86 15.33 9.55 -21.30
CA LEU A 86 13.94 9.11 -21.47
C LEU A 86 13.38 8.59 -20.15
N ILE A 87 12.25 9.16 -19.75
CA ILE A 87 11.46 8.76 -18.58
C ILE A 87 10.07 8.33 -19.06
N SER A 88 9.72 7.07 -18.88
CA SER A 88 8.37 6.60 -19.20
C SER A 88 7.41 6.93 -18.05
N LEU A 89 6.31 7.61 -18.36
CA LEU A 89 5.20 7.79 -17.44
C LEU A 89 4.38 6.50 -17.35
N PRO A 90 3.78 6.20 -16.18
CA PRO A 90 2.99 5.00 -15.98
C PRO A 90 1.78 4.94 -16.93
N LYS A 91 1.26 3.72 -17.16
CA LYS A 91 0.01 3.48 -17.93
C LYS A 91 0.01 4.08 -19.35
N ARG A 92 1.15 4.09 -20.04
CA ARG A 92 1.32 4.66 -21.40
C ARG A 92 0.89 6.13 -21.50
N GLN A 93 0.99 6.86 -20.39
CA GLN A 93 0.73 8.30 -20.38
C GLN A 93 1.75 9.09 -21.22
N GLY A 94 2.84 8.47 -21.64
CA GLY A 94 3.82 9.04 -22.55
C GLY A 94 5.25 8.85 -22.05
N ASP A 95 6.19 9.17 -22.90
CA ASP A 95 7.60 9.24 -22.59
C ASP A 95 8.01 10.71 -22.51
N ILE A 96 8.54 11.15 -21.38
CA ILE A 96 9.22 12.43 -21.27
C ILE A 96 10.64 12.26 -21.77
N VAL A 97 10.98 13.01 -22.81
CA VAL A 97 12.26 12.96 -23.48
C VAL A 97 12.97 14.29 -23.29
N ILE A 98 14.15 14.27 -22.68
CA ILE A 98 15.01 15.43 -22.52
C ILE A 98 16.24 15.27 -23.42
N ARG A 99 16.48 16.24 -24.31
CA ARG A 99 17.59 16.25 -25.26
C ARG A 99 18.51 17.42 -24.97
N GLN A 100 19.80 17.18 -24.85
CA GLN A 100 20.79 18.26 -24.70
C GLN A 100 20.98 18.98 -26.04
N GLY A 101 21.11 20.30 -26.00
CA GLY A 101 21.44 21.09 -27.19
C GLY A 101 22.81 20.70 -27.76
N LEU A 102 22.89 20.54 -29.09
CA LEU A 102 24.13 20.18 -29.81
C LEU A 102 25.24 21.25 -29.74
N ASN A 103 24.96 22.43 -29.17
CA ASN A 103 25.86 23.57 -29.05
C ASN A 103 25.74 24.13 -27.61
N PRO A 104 26.84 24.51 -26.93
CA PRO A 104 26.83 25.10 -25.58
C PRO A 104 25.88 26.28 -25.35
N PHE A 105 25.37 26.93 -26.41
CA PHE A 105 24.42 28.04 -26.29
C PHE A 105 22.94 27.62 -26.40
N ARG A 106 22.62 26.35 -26.71
CA ARG A 106 21.23 25.87 -26.78
C ARG A 106 20.83 25.18 -25.49
N GLN A 107 19.77 25.66 -24.87
CA GLN A 107 19.17 25.01 -23.70
C GLN A 107 18.65 23.60 -24.06
N PRO A 108 18.67 22.65 -23.11
CA PRO A 108 18.00 21.37 -23.29
C PRO A 108 16.52 21.54 -23.60
N THR A 109 15.96 20.63 -24.38
CA THR A 109 14.53 20.58 -24.71
C THR A 109 13.88 19.39 -24.04
N VAL A 110 12.67 19.60 -23.50
CA VAL A 110 11.82 18.60 -22.85
C VAL A 110 10.58 18.40 -23.72
N GLN A 111 10.31 17.18 -24.14
CA GLN A 111 9.17 16.82 -24.98
C GLN A 111 8.43 15.60 -24.45
N MET A 112 7.13 15.57 -24.69
CA MET A 112 6.26 14.42 -24.49
C MET A 112 6.16 13.66 -25.81
N GLU A 113 6.68 12.44 -25.84
CA GLU A 113 6.62 11.51 -26.96
C GLU A 113 5.74 10.29 -26.59
N ASN A 114 5.30 9.50 -27.58
CA ASN A 114 4.61 8.21 -27.37
C ASN A 114 3.44 8.21 -26.36
N SER A 115 2.62 9.27 -26.34
CA SER A 115 1.54 9.43 -25.38
C SER A 115 0.16 9.19 -25.98
N ASP A 116 -0.61 8.27 -25.39
CA ASP A 116 -2.04 8.08 -25.72
C ASP A 116 -2.92 9.15 -25.05
N ARG A 117 -2.42 9.84 -24.02
CA ARG A 117 -3.19 10.75 -23.16
C ARG A 117 -2.90 12.23 -23.42
N TYR A 118 -1.67 12.58 -23.73
CA TYR A 118 -1.18 13.94 -23.79
C TYR A 118 -0.68 14.28 -25.20
N GLU A 119 -0.86 15.53 -25.59
CA GLU A 119 -0.33 16.12 -26.81
C GLU A 119 0.68 17.21 -26.42
N GLN A 120 1.89 17.18 -26.99
CA GLN A 120 2.92 18.18 -26.70
C GLN A 120 2.46 19.57 -27.15
N ILE A 121 2.66 20.59 -26.30
CA ILE A 121 2.54 21.98 -26.71
C ILE A 121 3.92 22.45 -27.19
N GLU A 122 4.07 22.72 -28.48
CA GLU A 122 5.36 23.14 -29.05
C GLU A 122 5.89 24.42 -28.39
N GLY A 123 7.19 24.44 -28.09
CA GLY A 123 7.86 25.59 -27.47
C GLY A 123 7.59 25.81 -25.98
N SER A 124 6.85 24.91 -25.30
CA SER A 124 6.54 25.03 -23.86
C SER A 124 7.69 24.62 -22.93
N SER A 125 8.79 24.11 -23.49
CA SER A 125 9.90 23.61 -22.69
C SER A 125 10.70 24.75 -22.06
N THR A 126 10.98 24.64 -20.76
CA THR A 126 11.87 25.57 -20.06
C THR A 126 12.83 24.84 -19.13
N VAL A 127 13.98 25.48 -18.89
CA VAL A 127 15.02 24.99 -17.98
C VAL A 127 15.34 26.11 -16.99
N SER A 128 15.27 25.81 -15.70
CA SER A 128 15.50 26.78 -14.62
C SER A 128 16.34 26.17 -13.50
N PRO A 129 17.01 26.98 -12.67
CA PRO A 129 17.62 26.50 -11.43
C PRO A 129 16.57 25.84 -10.55
N ALA A 130 16.87 24.67 -10.00
CA ALA A 130 15.97 23.99 -9.09
C ALA A 130 16.04 24.62 -7.69
N LYS A 131 14.88 24.79 -7.06
CA LYS A 131 14.80 24.91 -5.60
C LYS A 131 15.18 23.55 -5.02
N PRO A 132 15.81 23.45 -3.82
CA PRO A 132 15.88 22.18 -3.10
C PRO A 132 14.50 21.56 -3.12
N ALA A 133 14.40 20.34 -3.63
CA ALA A 133 13.16 19.61 -3.64
C ALA A 133 12.58 19.70 -2.22
N GLU A 134 11.40 20.31 -2.04
CA GLU A 134 10.73 20.22 -0.75
C GLU A 134 10.63 18.72 -0.45
N ASP A 135 11.17 18.32 0.69
CA ASP A 135 11.00 16.99 1.30
C ASP A 135 9.51 16.82 1.64
N GLY A 136 8.66 16.77 0.61
CA GLY A 136 7.49 15.95 0.67
C GLY A 136 8.01 14.53 0.68
N THR A 137 8.14 13.95 1.86
CA THR A 137 8.31 12.51 2.08
C THR A 137 7.10 11.79 1.49
N THR A 138 7.04 11.64 0.17
CA THR A 138 6.19 10.65 -0.46
C THR A 138 6.78 9.31 -0.13
N VAL A 139 6.17 8.63 0.84
CA VAL A 139 6.46 7.24 1.21
C VAL A 139 6.38 6.39 -0.06
N SER A 140 7.43 5.62 -0.35
CA SER A 140 7.42 4.80 -1.57
C SER A 140 6.38 3.69 -1.45
N GLN A 141 5.93 3.12 -2.58
CA GLN A 141 4.98 2.01 -2.55
C GLN A 141 5.51 0.78 -1.80
N ASP A 142 6.82 0.53 -1.88
CA ASP A 142 7.46 -0.55 -1.12
C ASP A 142 7.48 -0.23 0.39
N ASP A 143 7.65 1.05 0.77
CA ASP A 143 7.55 1.47 2.17
C ASP A 143 6.11 1.32 2.69
N ILE A 144 5.09 1.63 1.88
CA ILE A 144 3.68 1.43 2.24
C ILE A 144 3.39 -0.06 2.48
N ARG A 145 3.89 -0.97 1.63
CA ARG A 145 3.71 -2.42 1.85
C ARG A 145 4.34 -2.89 3.16
N LYS A 146 5.57 -2.43 3.45
CA LYS A 146 6.25 -2.71 4.73
C LYS A 146 5.50 -2.15 5.94
N GLN A 147 4.89 -0.98 5.78
CA GLN A 147 4.04 -0.39 6.80
C GLN A 147 2.77 -1.22 7.02
N ILE A 148 2.12 -1.70 5.97
CA ILE A 148 0.95 -2.60 6.09
C ILE A 148 1.31 -3.85 6.90
N VAL A 149 2.42 -4.52 6.59
CA VAL A 149 2.91 -5.70 7.33
C VAL A 149 3.15 -5.40 8.82
N SER A 150 3.44 -4.15 9.17
CA SER A 150 3.65 -3.74 10.57
C SER A 150 2.35 -3.53 11.36
N LEU A 151 1.20 -3.40 10.68
CA LEU A 151 -0.06 -3.13 11.35
C LEU A 151 -0.55 -4.36 12.12
N SER A 152 -1.16 -4.12 13.28
CA SER A 152 -2.03 -5.08 13.96
C SER A 152 -3.44 -5.06 13.34
N LYS A 153 -4.22 -6.13 13.55
CA LYS A 153 -5.64 -6.17 13.11
C LYS A 153 -6.46 -4.97 13.58
N GLY A 154 -6.20 -4.51 14.81
CA GLY A 154 -6.86 -3.32 15.35
C GLY A 154 -6.45 -2.03 14.66
N GLN A 155 -5.19 -1.91 14.24
CA GLN A 155 -4.72 -0.76 13.46
C GLN A 155 -5.23 -0.80 12.01
N GLU A 156 -5.29 -1.97 11.38
CA GLU A 156 -5.91 -2.12 10.06
C GLU A 156 -7.37 -1.64 10.07
N ASP A 157 -8.15 -2.00 11.09
CA ASP A 157 -9.54 -1.52 11.25
C ASP A 157 -9.62 0.01 11.37
N LYS A 158 -8.66 0.63 12.08
CA LYS A 158 -8.55 2.09 12.15
C LYS A 158 -8.16 2.72 10.81
N VAL A 159 -7.24 2.10 10.04
CA VAL A 159 -6.89 2.55 8.67
C VAL A 159 -8.13 2.58 7.80
N VAL A 160 -8.90 1.49 7.79
CA VAL A 160 -10.14 1.40 7.02
C VAL A 160 -11.14 2.47 7.48
N SER A 161 -11.30 2.65 8.79
CA SER A 161 -12.22 3.65 9.35
C SER A 161 -11.85 5.08 8.95
N ASP A 162 -10.58 5.46 9.09
CA ASP A 162 -10.07 6.78 8.71
C ASP A 162 -10.24 7.04 7.19
N PHE A 163 -9.99 6.02 6.36
CA PHE A 163 -10.25 6.13 4.92
C PHE A 163 -11.75 6.35 4.63
N GLY A 164 -12.62 5.63 5.33
CA GLY A 164 -14.08 5.78 5.21
C GLY A 164 -14.57 7.17 5.61
N ASP A 165 -14.04 7.71 6.70
CA ASP A 165 -14.34 9.07 7.15
C ASP A 165 -13.86 10.13 6.14
N TRP A 166 -12.65 9.96 5.61
CA TRP A 166 -12.14 10.81 4.53
C TRP A 166 -13.05 10.71 3.29
N LEU A 167 -13.42 9.50 2.87
CA LEU A 167 -14.24 9.27 1.69
C LEU A 167 -15.62 9.95 1.85
N TYR A 168 -16.21 9.85 3.04
CA TYR A 168 -17.46 10.53 3.38
C TYR A 168 -17.34 12.06 3.30
N GLN A 169 -16.23 12.64 3.78
CA GLN A 169 -16.01 14.10 3.76
C GLN A 169 -15.52 14.64 2.41
N SER A 170 -15.04 13.76 1.52
CA SER A 170 -14.49 14.13 0.21
C SER A 170 -15.55 14.63 -0.77
N ASP A 171 -15.09 15.19 -1.91
CA ASP A 171 -15.97 15.54 -3.02
C ASP A 171 -16.73 14.33 -3.62
N TYR A 172 -16.25 13.09 -3.38
CA TYR A 172 -16.99 11.88 -3.74
C TYR A 172 -18.18 11.65 -2.81
N GLY A 173 -17.99 11.85 -1.50
CA GLY A 173 -18.98 11.59 -0.46
C GLY A 173 -20.02 12.69 -0.29
N LYS A 174 -19.70 13.92 -0.74
CA LYS A 174 -20.58 15.09 -0.71
C LYS A 174 -21.86 14.81 -1.51
N ASP A 175 -22.98 14.63 -0.80
CA ASP A 175 -24.29 14.21 -1.31
C ASP A 175 -24.44 12.71 -1.64
N ALA A 176 -23.55 11.86 -1.15
CA ALA A 176 -23.62 10.41 -1.31
C ALA A 176 -23.93 9.67 0.00
N VAL A 177 -24.45 8.46 -0.16
CA VAL A 177 -24.39 7.42 0.86
C VAL A 177 -23.05 6.70 0.71
N VAL A 178 -22.31 6.59 1.81
CA VAL A 178 -21.09 5.79 1.92
C VAL A 178 -21.38 4.63 2.87
N THR A 179 -21.08 3.40 2.45
CA THR A 179 -21.23 2.22 3.30
C THR A 179 -19.94 1.41 3.32
N ARG A 180 -19.41 1.16 4.52
CA ARG A 180 -18.34 0.19 4.76
C ARG A 180 -18.94 -1.21 4.94
N GLY A 181 -18.32 -2.22 4.36
CA GLY A 181 -18.75 -3.62 4.51
C GLY A 181 -17.81 -4.60 3.82
N LYS A 182 -18.17 -5.88 3.81
CA LYS A 182 -17.46 -6.86 2.98
C LYS A 182 -17.91 -6.69 1.53
N ILE A 183 -17.05 -7.14 0.62
CA ILE A 183 -17.34 -7.04 -0.79
C ILE A 183 -18.60 -7.84 -1.14
N PHE A 184 -19.50 -7.19 -1.86
CA PHE A 184 -20.81 -7.71 -2.26
C PHE A 184 -21.68 -8.31 -1.14
N ASP A 185 -21.61 -7.79 0.10
CA ASP A 185 -22.57 -8.16 1.17
C ASP A 185 -24.03 -7.95 0.79
N ASN A 186 -24.29 -6.98 -0.08
CA ASN A 186 -25.62 -6.59 -0.50
C ASN A 186 -26.25 -7.55 -1.54
N LEU A 187 -25.61 -8.68 -1.87
CA LEU A 187 -26.08 -9.63 -2.89
C LEU A 187 -26.96 -10.76 -2.35
N GLY A 188 -27.25 -10.79 -1.05
CA GLY A 188 -27.90 -11.97 -0.44
C GLY A 188 -27.15 -13.28 -0.71
N ALA A 189 -25.87 -13.18 -1.06
CA ALA A 189 -25.05 -14.29 -1.50
C ALA A 189 -24.76 -15.19 -0.28
N SER A 190 -25.60 -16.21 -0.12
CA SER A 190 -25.31 -17.35 0.73
C SER A 190 -24.83 -18.48 -0.18
N ALA A 191 -23.59 -18.93 0.04
CA ALA A 191 -23.13 -20.18 -0.55
C ALA A 191 -23.29 -21.28 0.49
N THR A 192 -23.87 -22.41 0.09
CA THR A 192 -23.83 -23.65 0.89
C THR A 192 -22.41 -24.19 0.96
N ASP A 193 -21.61 -23.93 -0.08
CA ASP A 193 -20.25 -24.41 -0.25
C ASP A 193 -19.23 -23.30 0.05
N ALA A 194 -18.05 -23.70 0.51
CA ALA A 194 -16.97 -22.77 0.79
C ALA A 194 -16.30 -22.29 -0.51
N VAL A 195 -16.27 -20.99 -0.75
CA VAL A 195 -15.73 -20.37 -1.97
C VAL A 195 -14.96 -19.11 -1.62
N PHE A 196 -13.76 -18.98 -2.18
CA PHE A 196 -13.07 -17.70 -2.23
C PHE A 196 -13.60 -16.84 -3.38
N TRP A 197 -14.02 -15.64 -3.04
CA TRP A 197 -14.24 -14.60 -4.03
C TRP A 197 -12.94 -13.86 -4.34
N LYS A 198 -12.86 -13.44 -5.60
CA LYS A 198 -11.77 -12.61 -6.11
C LYS A 198 -12.34 -11.51 -6.98
N ILE A 199 -11.57 -10.43 -7.11
CA ILE A 199 -11.80 -9.41 -8.13
C ILE A 199 -10.60 -9.36 -9.07
N LYS A 200 -10.87 -8.95 -10.30
CA LYS A 200 -9.86 -8.75 -11.31
C LYS A 200 -9.63 -7.26 -11.51
N THR A 201 -8.37 -6.86 -11.59
CA THR A 201 -7.99 -5.47 -11.85
C THR A 201 -7.64 -5.25 -13.33
N SER A 202 -7.52 -3.98 -13.73
CA SER A 202 -7.22 -3.57 -15.11
C SER A 202 -5.84 -4.00 -15.62
N ASP A 203 -4.91 -4.37 -14.73
CA ASP A 203 -3.59 -4.89 -15.10
C ASP A 203 -3.50 -6.43 -14.99
N ASP A 204 -4.67 -7.09 -14.93
CA ASP A 204 -4.84 -8.53 -14.73
C ASP A 204 -4.38 -9.05 -13.36
N THR A 205 -4.07 -8.19 -12.38
CA THR A 205 -3.86 -8.63 -11.00
C THR A 205 -5.17 -9.13 -10.40
N GLU A 206 -5.15 -10.33 -9.81
CA GLU A 206 -6.26 -10.87 -9.05
C GLU A 206 -6.08 -10.55 -7.56
N ILE A 207 -7.13 -10.01 -6.93
CA ILE A 207 -7.17 -9.70 -5.50
C ILE A 207 -8.14 -10.66 -4.84
N LEU A 208 -7.66 -11.43 -3.87
CA LEU A 208 -8.51 -12.27 -3.03
C LEU A 208 -9.33 -11.37 -2.09
N THR A 209 -10.65 -11.56 -2.04
CA THR A 209 -11.51 -10.61 -1.30
C THR A 209 -12.09 -11.17 -0.03
N ARG A 210 -12.78 -12.32 -0.10
CA ARG A 210 -13.36 -12.95 1.08
C ARG A 210 -13.66 -14.43 0.85
N LEU A 211 -13.85 -15.14 1.96
CA LEU A 211 -14.42 -16.47 1.96
C LEU A 211 -15.93 -16.40 2.23
N ILE A 212 -16.73 -17.04 1.37
CA ILE A 212 -18.17 -17.22 1.56
C ILE A 212 -18.49 -18.69 1.85
N GLY A 213 -19.64 -18.93 2.47
CA GLY A 213 -20.13 -20.28 2.80
C GLY A 213 -19.40 -20.96 3.96
N TYR A 214 -18.34 -20.35 4.49
CA TYR A 214 -17.65 -20.76 5.72
C TYR A 214 -16.95 -19.53 6.32
N SER A 215 -17.27 -19.15 7.56
CA SER A 215 -16.83 -17.87 8.13
C SER A 215 -16.07 -17.97 9.45
N GLY A 216 -15.82 -19.20 9.94
CA GLY A 216 -15.05 -19.43 11.14
C GLY A 216 -14.60 -20.89 11.25
N GLY A 217 -13.38 -21.10 11.76
CA GLY A 217 -12.73 -22.41 11.88
C GLY A 217 -11.57 -22.62 10.90
N ASP A 218 -10.79 -23.68 11.12
CA ASP A 218 -9.66 -24.02 10.25
C ASP A 218 -10.17 -24.61 8.93
N LEU A 219 -9.65 -24.12 7.81
CA LEU A 219 -9.97 -24.58 6.46
C LEU A 219 -9.59 -26.06 6.24
N LYS A 220 -8.64 -26.61 7.02
CA LYS A 220 -8.30 -28.04 6.98
C LYS A 220 -9.41 -28.92 7.53
N ASP A 221 -10.19 -28.39 8.46
CA ASP A 221 -11.30 -29.08 9.12
C ASP A 221 -12.64 -28.84 8.41
N LEU A 222 -12.60 -28.35 7.17
CA LEU A 222 -13.80 -28.03 6.40
C LEU A 222 -14.68 -29.27 6.21
N ASP A 223 -15.88 -29.20 6.78
CA ASP A 223 -16.89 -30.29 6.80
C ASP A 223 -17.85 -30.27 5.62
N ARG A 224 -17.66 -29.34 4.69
CA ARG A 224 -18.54 -29.08 3.54
C ARG A 224 -17.73 -29.01 2.24
N PRO A 225 -18.39 -29.16 1.08
CA PRO A 225 -17.70 -28.99 -0.20
C PRO A 225 -17.08 -27.60 -0.31
N ALA A 226 -15.90 -27.57 -0.90
CA ALA A 226 -15.30 -26.34 -1.38
C ALA A 226 -15.48 -26.24 -2.90
N TYR A 227 -15.48 -25.02 -3.44
CA TYR A 227 -15.37 -24.82 -4.88
C TYR A 227 -14.19 -23.90 -5.21
N VAL A 228 -13.38 -24.36 -6.16
CA VAL A 228 -12.20 -23.66 -6.67
C VAL A 228 -12.32 -23.62 -8.19
N ASP A 229 -12.33 -22.43 -8.77
CA ASP A 229 -12.45 -22.21 -10.23
C ASP A 229 -13.61 -23.01 -10.88
N GLY A 230 -14.76 -23.08 -10.19
CA GLY A 230 -15.96 -23.78 -10.67
C GLY A 230 -15.91 -25.31 -10.54
N LYS A 231 -14.87 -25.86 -9.88
CA LYS A 231 -14.75 -27.30 -9.60
C LYS A 231 -14.94 -27.56 -8.12
N GLN A 232 -15.72 -28.58 -7.79
CA GLN A 232 -15.86 -29.06 -6.43
C GLN A 232 -14.55 -29.68 -5.94
N GLY A 233 -14.16 -29.35 -4.72
CA GLY A 233 -12.97 -29.81 -4.01
C GLY A 233 -13.19 -29.83 -2.50
N ASN A 234 -12.10 -29.75 -1.75
CA ASN A 234 -12.09 -29.76 -0.28
C ASN A 234 -11.30 -28.58 0.31
N GLY A 235 -11.16 -28.57 1.64
CA GLY A 235 -10.40 -27.54 2.37
C GLY A 235 -8.95 -27.35 1.89
N GLN A 236 -8.25 -28.45 1.59
CA GLN A 236 -6.88 -28.38 1.06
C GLN A 236 -6.83 -27.74 -0.33
N ASP A 237 -7.84 -27.97 -1.17
CA ASP A 237 -7.94 -27.33 -2.48
C ASP A 237 -8.13 -25.80 -2.33
N LEU A 238 -8.91 -25.34 -1.34
CA LEU A 238 -9.05 -23.91 -1.03
C LEU A 238 -7.76 -23.30 -0.54
N ILE A 239 -7.04 -23.97 0.37
CA ILE A 239 -5.74 -23.51 0.87
C ILE A 239 -4.76 -23.37 -0.30
N ASN A 240 -4.67 -24.40 -1.15
CA ASN A 240 -3.82 -24.37 -2.34
C ASN A 240 -4.21 -23.26 -3.32
N TYR A 241 -5.50 -22.97 -3.46
CA TYR A 241 -5.99 -21.88 -4.30
C TYR A 241 -5.63 -20.51 -3.73
N LYS A 242 -5.90 -20.28 -2.45
CA LYS A 242 -5.52 -19.06 -1.71
C LYS A 242 -4.03 -18.76 -1.85
N ASN A 243 -3.17 -19.77 -1.73
CA ASN A 243 -1.71 -19.62 -1.82
C ASN A 243 -1.20 -19.14 -3.19
N LYS A 244 -2.06 -19.07 -4.23
CA LYS A 244 -1.71 -18.49 -5.54
C LYS A 244 -1.75 -16.96 -5.52
N PHE A 245 -2.47 -16.36 -4.58
CA PHE A 245 -2.67 -14.91 -4.52
C PHE A 245 -1.50 -14.24 -3.82
N LYS A 246 -1.12 -13.08 -4.35
CA LYS A 246 -0.11 -12.20 -3.75
C LYS A 246 -0.71 -10.96 -3.11
N VAL A 247 -1.97 -10.67 -3.44
CA VAL A 247 -2.69 -9.48 -3.01
C VAL A 247 -4.05 -9.90 -2.50
N THR A 248 -4.44 -9.33 -1.36
CA THR A 248 -5.75 -9.51 -0.74
C THR A 248 -6.25 -8.15 -0.25
N MET A 249 -7.45 -8.10 0.30
CA MET A 249 -7.97 -6.92 0.98
C MET A 249 -7.23 -6.68 2.30
N LEU A 250 -7.00 -5.43 2.69
CA LEU A 250 -6.44 -5.09 4.01
C LEU A 250 -7.26 -5.75 5.13
N GLY A 251 -6.63 -6.34 6.14
CA GLY A 251 -7.31 -7.10 7.19
C GLY A 251 -7.65 -8.55 6.85
N ASN A 252 -7.41 -9.00 5.62
CA ASN A 252 -7.31 -10.44 5.33
C ASN A 252 -5.87 -10.93 5.53
N ASP A 253 -5.72 -12.19 5.92
CA ASP A 253 -4.40 -12.81 6.08
C ASP A 253 -4.22 -13.99 5.11
N LEU A 254 -3.51 -13.77 4.00
CA LEU A 254 -3.19 -14.81 3.00
C LEU A 254 -2.42 -15.99 3.57
N SER A 255 -1.82 -15.82 4.73
CA SER A 255 -0.99 -16.81 5.35
C SER A 255 -1.75 -17.66 6.37
N SER A 256 -2.92 -17.19 6.80
CA SER A 256 -3.80 -17.93 7.69
C SER A 256 -4.58 -19.03 6.98
N ASP A 257 -4.85 -20.12 7.70
CA ASP A 257 -5.79 -21.16 7.28
C ASP A 257 -7.10 -21.04 8.07
N ALA A 258 -7.30 -19.99 8.88
CA ALA A 258 -8.55 -19.74 9.58
C ALA A 258 -9.53 -18.96 8.70
N ALA A 259 -10.79 -19.39 8.63
CA ALA A 259 -11.82 -18.81 7.78
C ALA A 259 -12.20 -17.37 8.16
N GLU A 260 -12.13 -17.04 9.44
CA GLU A 260 -12.37 -15.71 9.99
C GLU A 260 -11.36 -14.66 9.49
N ASP A 261 -10.17 -15.08 9.07
CA ASP A 261 -9.11 -14.22 8.56
C ASP A 261 -9.32 -13.81 7.08
N PHE A 262 -10.48 -14.17 6.51
CA PHE A 262 -10.90 -13.78 5.17
C PHE A 262 -12.25 -13.06 5.18
N GLN A 263 -12.54 -12.32 6.27
CA GLN A 263 -13.80 -11.63 6.49
C GLN A 263 -13.64 -10.10 6.50
N SER A 264 -12.59 -9.57 5.86
CA SER A 264 -12.30 -8.13 5.82
C SER A 264 -13.48 -7.28 5.36
N THR A 265 -13.61 -6.11 6.01
CA THR A 265 -14.55 -5.04 5.66
C THR A 265 -13.85 -3.83 5.05
N ALA A 266 -12.64 -4.02 4.48
CA ALA A 266 -11.85 -3.00 3.82
C ALA A 266 -12.38 -2.64 2.41
N SER A 267 -13.70 -2.50 2.29
CA SER A 267 -14.39 -2.12 1.07
C SER A 267 -15.52 -1.15 1.35
N PHE A 268 -15.82 -0.30 0.36
CA PHE A 268 -16.83 0.73 0.46
C PHE A 268 -17.74 0.74 -0.77
N ARG A 269 -19.04 0.92 -0.53
CA ARG A 269 -20.00 1.32 -1.55
C ARG A 269 -20.24 2.82 -1.43
N LEU A 270 -20.28 3.51 -2.56
CA LEU A 270 -20.60 4.93 -2.63
C LEU A 270 -21.61 5.16 -3.75
N TYR A 271 -22.73 5.79 -3.45
CA TYR A 271 -23.75 6.11 -4.45
C TYR A 271 -24.60 7.31 -3.99
N THR A 272 -25.16 8.05 -4.94
CA THR A 272 -26.05 9.18 -4.65
C THR A 272 -27.50 8.73 -4.76
N LEU A 273 -28.34 9.09 -3.79
CA LEU A 273 -29.79 8.91 -3.88
C LEU A 273 -30.44 10.06 -4.66
N LYS A 274 -31.59 9.82 -5.27
CA LYS A 274 -32.38 10.86 -5.98
C LYS A 274 -32.79 12.01 -5.06
N ASP A 275 -32.97 11.74 -3.77
CA ASP A 275 -33.28 12.74 -2.73
C ASP A 275 -32.02 13.40 -2.12
N LYS A 276 -30.82 13.06 -2.62
CA LYS A 276 -29.51 13.60 -2.23
C LYS A 276 -29.21 13.47 -0.73
N LYS A 277 -29.43 12.28 -0.18
CA LYS A 277 -29.05 11.95 1.20
C LYS A 277 -27.53 11.83 1.35
N HIS A 278 -26.98 12.57 2.31
CA HIS A 278 -25.60 12.43 2.75
C HIS A 278 -25.55 11.61 4.05
N LYS A 279 -25.00 10.40 4.00
CA LYS A 279 -24.98 9.49 5.15
C LYS A 279 -23.83 8.49 5.08
N TYR A 280 -23.18 8.24 6.22
CA TYR A 280 -22.19 7.18 6.37
C TYR A 280 -22.75 6.03 7.21
N TYR A 281 -22.58 4.81 6.72
CA TYR A 281 -22.86 3.56 7.42
C TYR A 281 -21.55 2.80 7.60
N ALA A 282 -21.10 2.63 8.84
CA ALA A 282 -19.88 1.88 9.15
C ALA A 282 -20.04 0.35 8.97
N LYS A 283 -21.28 -0.11 8.80
CA LYS A 283 -21.65 -1.51 8.63
C LYS A 283 -22.75 -1.64 7.58
N SER A 284 -22.68 -2.68 6.76
CA SER A 284 -23.71 -2.98 5.76
C SER A 284 -25.06 -3.30 6.36
N GLU A 285 -25.10 -3.89 7.54
CA GLU A 285 -26.32 -4.22 8.26
C GLU A 285 -27.07 -2.95 8.72
N ASP A 286 -26.34 -1.86 8.99
CA ASP A 286 -26.94 -0.56 9.34
C ASP A 286 -27.54 0.12 8.11
N GLU A 287 -26.89 0.01 6.94
CA GLU A 287 -27.47 0.44 5.66
C GLU A 287 -28.77 -0.32 5.38
N GLU A 288 -28.72 -1.65 5.45
CA GLU A 288 -29.89 -2.49 5.17
C GLU A 288 -31.06 -2.18 6.12
N SER A 289 -30.81 -2.20 7.42
CA SER A 289 -31.88 -1.99 8.41
C SER A 289 -32.41 -0.55 8.45
N GLN A 290 -31.55 0.46 8.35
CA GLN A 290 -31.95 1.86 8.53
C GLN A 290 -32.28 2.58 7.23
N LEU A 291 -31.64 2.22 6.11
CA LEU A 291 -31.93 2.82 4.80
C LEU A 291 -32.98 1.99 4.07
N LEU A 292 -32.68 0.74 3.72
CA LEU A 292 -33.59 -0.10 2.95
C LEU A 292 -34.85 -0.42 3.77
N GLY A 293 -34.72 -0.71 5.06
CA GLY A 293 -35.86 -0.95 5.95
C GLY A 293 -36.79 0.26 6.13
N SER A 294 -36.31 1.47 5.85
CA SER A 294 -37.15 2.69 5.82
C SER A 294 -37.84 2.93 4.48
N MET A 295 -37.40 2.22 3.43
CA MET A 295 -37.98 2.32 2.10
C MET A 295 -39.09 1.29 1.93
N ASN A 296 -40.19 1.71 1.29
CA ASN A 296 -41.31 0.82 0.98
C ASN A 296 -40.96 -0.10 -0.21
N ILE A 297 -39.95 -0.95 -0.06
CA ILE A 297 -39.55 -1.95 -1.06
C ILE A 297 -40.62 -3.06 -1.05
N PRO A 298 -41.32 -3.31 -2.18
CA PRO A 298 -42.34 -4.35 -2.24
C PRO A 298 -41.79 -5.75 -1.90
N LEU A 299 -42.61 -6.59 -1.26
CA LEU A 299 -42.19 -7.90 -0.74
C LEU A 299 -41.68 -8.84 -1.84
N GLU A 300 -42.24 -8.75 -3.05
CA GLU A 300 -41.79 -9.54 -4.20
C GLU A 300 -40.34 -9.27 -4.58
N HIS A 301 -39.82 -8.07 -4.27
CA HIS A 301 -38.45 -7.67 -4.54
C HIS A 301 -37.48 -8.01 -3.41
N GLN A 302 -37.95 -8.50 -2.26
CA GLN A 302 -37.09 -8.81 -1.10
C GLN A 302 -36.52 -10.24 -1.10
N SER A 303 -36.62 -10.95 -2.23
CA SER A 303 -36.09 -12.31 -2.36
C SER A 303 -34.56 -12.33 -2.57
N MET A 304 -33.91 -13.47 -2.29
CA MET A 304 -32.47 -13.64 -2.62
C MET A 304 -32.19 -13.47 -4.12
N ALA A 305 -33.12 -13.86 -5.00
CA ALA A 305 -32.98 -13.69 -6.44
C ALA A 305 -32.96 -12.22 -6.88
N GLU A 306 -33.51 -11.33 -6.05
CA GLU A 306 -33.50 -9.88 -6.24
C GLU A 306 -32.56 -9.17 -5.25
N ASN A 307 -31.54 -9.91 -4.79
CA ASN A 307 -30.52 -9.41 -3.89
C ASN A 307 -31.12 -8.76 -2.63
N ILE A 308 -32.18 -9.36 -2.07
CA ILE A 308 -32.85 -8.91 -0.83
C ILE A 308 -33.30 -7.44 -0.96
N GLY A 309 -33.85 -7.06 -2.11
CA GLY A 309 -34.39 -5.73 -2.36
C GLY A 309 -33.38 -4.73 -2.92
N TYR A 310 -32.09 -5.05 -2.98
CA TYR A 310 -31.08 -4.13 -3.52
C TYR A 310 -31.29 -3.83 -5.01
N ASP A 311 -31.80 -4.77 -5.81
CA ASP A 311 -32.07 -4.53 -7.23
C ASP A 311 -33.15 -3.45 -7.42
N TYR A 312 -34.25 -3.59 -6.68
CA TYR A 312 -35.32 -2.59 -6.66
C TYR A 312 -34.82 -1.26 -6.10
N PHE A 313 -34.00 -1.30 -5.05
CA PHE A 313 -33.41 -0.13 -4.42
C PHE A 313 -32.59 0.71 -5.41
N TYR A 314 -31.61 0.09 -6.07
CA TYR A 314 -30.72 0.77 -7.03
C TYR A 314 -31.50 1.32 -8.23
N LYS A 315 -32.50 0.59 -8.72
CA LYS A 315 -33.31 1.03 -9.85
C LYS A 315 -34.18 2.25 -9.50
N ASN A 316 -34.78 2.26 -8.32
CA ASN A 316 -35.84 3.23 -7.98
C ASN A 316 -35.37 4.42 -7.15
N PHE A 317 -34.35 4.26 -6.29
CA PHE A 317 -33.94 5.30 -5.34
C PHE A 317 -32.56 5.89 -5.60
N VAL A 318 -31.64 5.13 -6.22
CA VAL A 318 -30.30 5.62 -6.58
C VAL A 318 -30.38 6.51 -7.83
N ASP A 319 -29.66 7.64 -7.81
CA ASP A 319 -29.50 8.56 -8.93
C ASP A 319 -28.49 7.99 -9.93
N GLN A 320 -29.01 7.32 -10.95
CA GLN A 320 -28.22 6.70 -12.02
C GLN A 320 -27.51 7.71 -12.93
N SER A 321 -27.75 9.03 -12.79
CA SER A 321 -26.99 10.06 -13.51
C SER A 321 -25.66 10.40 -12.82
N LYS A 322 -25.47 9.93 -11.59
CA LYS A 322 -24.24 10.05 -10.81
C LYS A 322 -23.50 8.73 -10.78
N ALA A 323 -22.18 8.82 -10.72
CA ALA A 323 -21.34 7.64 -10.62
C ALA A 323 -21.54 6.95 -9.26
N SER A 324 -21.75 5.64 -9.30
CA SER A 324 -21.70 4.77 -8.12
C SER A 324 -20.40 3.98 -8.13
N TYR A 325 -19.87 3.67 -6.95
CA TYR A 325 -18.58 3.03 -6.78
C TYR A 325 -18.65 1.83 -5.85
N GLN A 326 -17.88 0.79 -6.17
CA GLN A 326 -17.38 -0.18 -5.20
C GLN A 326 -15.87 0.02 -5.11
N ILE A 327 -15.37 0.25 -3.91
CA ILE A 327 -13.97 0.60 -3.60
C ILE A 327 -13.40 -0.51 -2.71
N VAL A 328 -12.13 -0.83 -2.89
CA VAL A 328 -11.39 -1.87 -2.18
C VAL A 328 -10.03 -1.34 -1.76
N LEU A 329 -9.66 -1.53 -0.49
CA LEU A 329 -8.33 -1.23 0.03
C LEU A 329 -7.51 -2.54 0.07
N ALA A 330 -6.40 -2.57 -0.65
CA ALA A 330 -5.62 -3.80 -0.86
C ALA A 330 -4.28 -3.78 -0.11
N THR A 331 -3.74 -4.98 0.12
CA THR A 331 -2.46 -5.18 0.83
C THR A 331 -1.23 -4.79 0.01
N ASP A 332 -1.37 -4.55 -1.28
CA ASP A 332 -0.29 -4.06 -2.14
C ASP A 332 -0.03 -2.55 -2.02
N GLY A 333 -0.76 -1.88 -1.12
CA GLY A 333 -0.64 -0.44 -0.85
C GLY A 333 -1.56 0.44 -1.70
N LYS A 334 -2.48 -0.16 -2.47
CA LYS A 334 -3.33 0.57 -3.41
C LYS A 334 -4.81 0.48 -3.08
N VAL A 335 -5.52 1.50 -3.55
CA VAL A 335 -6.98 1.55 -3.61
C VAL A 335 -7.45 1.19 -5.02
N TYR A 336 -8.39 0.26 -5.10
CA TYR A 336 -9.01 -0.13 -6.36
C TYR A 336 -10.49 0.23 -6.32
N TYR A 337 -11.04 0.62 -7.47
CA TYR A 337 -12.46 0.91 -7.58
C TYR A 337 -13.07 0.41 -8.88
N VAL A 338 -14.39 0.34 -8.92
CA VAL A 338 -15.13 0.24 -10.17
C VAL A 338 -16.23 1.30 -10.18
N LYS A 339 -16.40 1.95 -11.33
CA LYS A 339 -17.45 2.95 -11.58
C LYS A 339 -18.72 2.29 -12.08
N ASP A 340 -19.81 3.02 -11.94
CA ASP A 340 -21.15 2.58 -12.30
C ASP A 340 -21.45 1.22 -11.68
N TYR A 341 -21.05 1.10 -10.42
CA TYR A 341 -21.34 -0.06 -9.61
C TYR A 341 -22.82 -0.06 -9.26
N TRP A 342 -23.58 -0.87 -9.98
CA TRP A 342 -24.96 -1.20 -9.65
C TRP A 342 -25.34 -2.51 -10.32
N PHE A 343 -26.20 -3.27 -9.67
CA PHE A 343 -26.56 -4.61 -10.11
C PHE A 343 -27.53 -4.52 -11.29
N LYS A 344 -26.98 -4.62 -12.49
CA LYS A 344 -27.75 -5.01 -13.66
C LYS A 344 -27.87 -6.53 -13.63
N PRO A 345 -29.07 -7.12 -13.68
CA PRO A 345 -29.24 -8.58 -13.79
C PRO A 345 -28.48 -9.20 -14.97
N SER A 346 -28.16 -8.40 -15.99
CA SER A 346 -27.40 -8.81 -17.17
C SER A 346 -25.88 -8.73 -17.03
N LYS A 347 -25.34 -8.23 -15.91
CA LYS A 347 -23.90 -8.04 -15.71
C LYS A 347 -23.41 -8.99 -14.61
N SER A 348 -22.57 -9.94 -14.98
CA SER A 348 -21.93 -10.85 -14.03
C SER A 348 -20.98 -10.08 -13.12
N LEU A 349 -20.78 -10.55 -11.88
CA LEU A 349 -19.75 -10.01 -11.00
C LEU A 349 -18.35 -10.09 -11.62
N ALA A 350 -18.13 -11.12 -12.45
CA ALA A 350 -16.89 -11.30 -13.20
C ALA A 350 -16.67 -10.22 -14.27
N ASP A 351 -17.70 -9.46 -14.64
CA ASP A 351 -17.61 -8.39 -15.65
C ASP A 351 -17.11 -7.06 -15.04
N TYR A 352 -16.99 -6.97 -13.71
CA TYR A 352 -16.38 -5.82 -13.07
C TYR A 352 -14.86 -5.93 -13.07
N VAL A 353 -14.23 -5.07 -13.88
CA VAL A 353 -12.78 -4.86 -13.85
C VAL A 353 -12.50 -3.65 -12.97
N TYR A 354 -11.70 -3.88 -11.92
CA TYR A 354 -11.33 -2.84 -10.97
C TYR A 354 -10.14 -2.05 -11.49
N GLU A 355 -10.26 -0.74 -11.51
CA GLU A 355 -9.18 0.17 -11.87
C GLU A 355 -8.51 0.69 -10.59
N GLU A 356 -7.24 1.08 -10.67
CA GLU A 356 -6.66 1.87 -9.59
C GLU A 356 -7.45 3.17 -9.42
N ALA A 357 -7.84 3.47 -8.17
CA ALA A 357 -8.56 4.67 -7.84
C ALA A 357 -7.71 5.95 -8.06
N PRO A 358 -8.33 7.13 -8.16
CA PRO A 358 -7.61 8.40 -8.37
C PRO A 358 -6.65 8.70 -7.21
N ASP A 359 -5.65 9.56 -7.45
CA ASP A 359 -4.53 9.72 -6.52
C ASP A 359 -4.93 10.30 -5.16
N ASP A 360 -6.04 11.04 -5.09
CA ASP A 360 -6.58 11.52 -3.82
C ASP A 360 -7.04 10.38 -2.92
N MET A 361 -7.71 9.36 -3.48
CA MET A 361 -8.04 8.11 -2.77
C MET A 361 -6.76 7.33 -2.43
N GLN A 362 -5.81 7.22 -3.37
CA GLN A 362 -4.52 6.55 -3.07
C GLN A 362 -3.81 7.23 -1.90
N LYS A 363 -3.75 8.56 -1.91
CA LYS A 363 -3.10 9.36 -0.88
C LYS A 363 -3.81 9.23 0.46
N ALA A 364 -5.13 9.31 0.48
CA ALA A 364 -5.92 9.13 1.71
C ALA A 364 -5.64 7.78 2.36
N TYR A 365 -5.54 6.71 1.56
CA TYR A 365 -5.19 5.39 2.06
C TYR A 365 -3.74 5.33 2.58
N SER A 366 -2.78 5.87 1.83
CA SER A 366 -1.38 5.89 2.27
C SER A 366 -1.16 6.73 3.54
N ASP A 367 -1.88 7.86 3.67
CA ASP A 367 -1.84 8.71 4.85
C ASP A 367 -2.42 7.98 6.07
N ALA A 368 -3.55 7.28 5.89
CA ALA A 368 -4.17 6.47 6.93
C ALA A 368 -3.24 5.33 7.39
N ILE A 369 -2.61 4.61 6.45
CA ILE A 369 -1.60 3.58 6.78
C ILE A 369 -0.45 4.20 7.57
N SER A 370 0.15 5.28 7.04
CA SER A 370 1.32 5.91 7.63
C SER A 370 1.04 6.41 9.04
N LYS A 371 -0.17 6.94 9.30
CA LYS A 371 -0.60 7.39 10.62
C LYS A 371 -0.51 6.28 11.66
N TYR A 372 -0.93 5.06 11.34
CA TYR A 372 -0.95 3.97 12.32
C TYR A 372 0.33 3.12 12.31
N ALA A 373 1.03 3.04 11.18
CA ALA A 373 2.35 2.41 11.10
C ALA A 373 3.44 3.23 11.83
N SER A 374 3.27 4.55 11.92
CA SER A 374 4.24 5.46 12.57
C SER A 374 3.99 5.67 14.07
N ASN A 375 2.80 5.33 14.59
CA ASN A 375 2.42 5.62 15.99
C ASN A 375 3.11 4.75 17.04
N THR A 376 4.10 3.95 16.67
CA THR A 376 5.09 3.43 17.64
C THR A 376 6.15 4.46 18.04
N ASP A 377 6.18 5.64 17.40
CA ASP A 377 6.97 6.82 17.82
C ASP A 377 6.14 7.86 18.61
N ASN A 378 5.22 7.40 19.46
CA ASN A 378 4.59 8.29 20.44
C ASN A 378 5.61 8.75 21.50
N GLY A 379 6.27 9.87 21.21
CA GLY A 379 6.56 10.89 22.22
C GLY A 379 7.78 10.70 23.13
N ASN A 380 8.74 9.85 22.77
CA ASN A 380 10.11 10.00 23.28
C ASN A 380 11.08 9.88 22.11
N THR A 381 11.53 11.04 21.64
CA THR A 381 12.73 11.19 20.81
C THR A 381 13.92 10.54 21.51
N ILE A 382 14.10 9.26 21.26
CA ILE A 382 15.36 8.56 21.43
C ILE A 382 15.53 7.66 20.20
N GLU A 383 15.67 8.28 19.02
CA GLU A 383 16.63 7.75 18.03
C GLU A 383 18.04 8.00 18.60
N SER A 384 18.39 7.34 19.71
CA SER A 384 19.78 7.27 20.15
C SER A 384 20.43 6.14 19.39
N SER A 385 21.54 6.45 18.71
CA SER A 385 22.61 5.53 18.31
C SER A 385 22.42 4.11 18.85
N ASP A 386 22.12 3.20 17.92
CA ASP A 386 21.83 1.78 18.11
C ASP A 386 23.08 1.00 18.56
N ASP A 387 23.69 1.42 19.68
CA ASP A 387 24.90 0.81 20.27
C ASP A 387 24.54 -0.42 21.13
N GLY A 388 23.31 -0.94 21.04
CA GLY A 388 22.81 -2.09 21.80
C GLY A 388 22.35 -3.24 20.90
N VAL A 389 22.33 -4.46 21.45
CA VAL A 389 21.86 -5.67 20.73
C VAL A 389 20.34 -5.68 20.56
N VAL A 390 19.64 -4.98 21.46
CA VAL A 390 18.18 -4.93 21.58
C VAL A 390 17.73 -3.47 21.47
N PRO A 391 16.66 -3.16 20.72
CA PRO A 391 16.18 -1.79 20.56
C PRO A 391 15.70 -1.21 21.91
N ALA A 392 15.94 0.09 22.11
CA ALA A 392 15.75 0.74 23.40
C ALA A 392 14.31 0.62 23.97
N ASN A 393 13.32 0.59 23.08
CA ASN A 393 11.92 0.42 23.43
C ASN A 393 11.59 -0.98 23.98
N LEU A 394 12.34 -2.03 23.59
CA LEU A 394 12.17 -3.40 24.13
C LEU A 394 12.76 -3.54 25.53
N VAL A 395 13.75 -2.71 25.90
CA VAL A 395 14.41 -2.78 27.20
C VAL A 395 13.41 -2.56 28.35
N GLY A 396 13.44 -3.48 29.31
CA GLY A 396 12.56 -3.48 30.47
C GLY A 396 11.87 -4.82 30.70
N THR A 397 10.94 -4.81 31.64
CA THR A 397 10.20 -5.99 32.10
C THR A 397 8.80 -5.99 31.52
N TRP A 398 8.39 -7.09 30.91
CA TRP A 398 7.11 -7.28 30.23
C TRP A 398 6.36 -8.45 30.84
N SER A 399 5.08 -8.31 31.13
CA SER A 399 4.26 -9.36 31.73
C SER A 399 3.03 -9.66 30.89
N GLY A 400 2.68 -10.93 30.77
CA GLY A 400 1.56 -11.39 29.97
C GLY A 400 1.22 -12.84 30.26
N LYS A 401 0.29 -13.38 29.49
CA LYS A 401 -0.03 -14.81 29.51
C LYS A 401 0.46 -15.46 28.23
N ALA A 402 1.03 -16.65 28.36
CA ALA A 402 1.32 -17.53 27.23
C ALA A 402 0.97 -18.95 27.66
N GLN A 403 0.17 -19.63 26.83
CA GLN A 403 -0.48 -20.92 27.16
C GLN A 403 -1.21 -20.88 28.51
N ASP A 404 -1.99 -19.81 28.75
CA ASP A 404 -2.72 -19.54 30.00
C ASP A 404 -1.87 -19.38 31.28
N VAL A 405 -0.55 -19.50 31.19
CA VAL A 405 0.38 -19.29 32.31
C VAL A 405 0.91 -17.87 32.28
N LYS A 406 0.96 -17.22 33.45
CA LYS A 406 1.55 -15.88 33.58
C LYS A 406 3.08 -15.97 33.43
N GLN A 407 3.63 -15.18 32.54
CA GLN A 407 5.07 -15.12 32.28
C GLN A 407 5.56 -13.69 32.33
N THR A 408 6.83 -13.50 32.71
CA THR A 408 7.51 -12.21 32.69
C THR A 408 8.80 -12.32 31.90
N MET A 409 9.04 -11.39 30.99
CA MET A 409 10.24 -11.30 30.15
C MET A 409 10.97 -10.00 30.45
N THR A 410 12.25 -10.07 30.79
CA THR A 410 13.10 -8.88 31.04
C THR A 410 14.18 -8.80 29.98
N TYR A 411 14.20 -7.71 29.20
CA TYR A 411 15.22 -7.45 28.19
C TYR A 411 16.15 -6.33 28.65
N THR A 412 17.42 -6.47 28.29
CA THR A 412 18.49 -5.53 28.61
C THR A 412 19.18 -5.08 27.32
N LYS A 413 19.89 -3.94 27.36
CA LYS A 413 20.52 -3.33 26.17
C LYS A 413 21.60 -4.23 25.55
N ASP A 414 22.27 -5.04 26.37
CA ASP A 414 23.30 -6.00 25.98
C ASP A 414 22.73 -7.34 25.45
N GLY A 415 21.41 -7.46 25.33
CA GLY A 415 20.77 -8.66 24.77
C GLY A 415 20.46 -9.74 25.79
N LYS A 416 20.81 -9.58 27.07
CA LYS A 416 20.43 -10.55 28.10
C LYS A 416 18.92 -10.53 28.29
N VAL A 417 18.32 -11.72 28.24
CA VAL A 417 16.89 -11.96 28.43
C VAL A 417 16.67 -12.84 29.65
N THR A 418 15.81 -12.40 30.56
CA THR A 418 15.38 -13.19 31.71
C THR A 418 13.89 -13.51 31.61
N LYS A 419 13.58 -14.80 31.51
CA LYS A 419 12.23 -15.35 31.48
C LYS A 419 11.85 -15.88 32.85
N LYS A 420 10.68 -15.50 33.37
CA LYS A 420 10.12 -16.01 34.62
C LYS A 420 8.77 -16.65 34.35
N VAL A 421 8.62 -17.92 34.74
CA VAL A 421 7.39 -18.71 34.63
C VAL A 421 7.17 -19.40 35.97
N ASP A 422 6.04 -19.14 36.64
CA ASP A 422 5.70 -19.74 37.94
C ASP A 422 6.85 -19.74 38.97
N GLY A 423 7.56 -18.62 39.07
CA GLY A 423 8.68 -18.45 40.01
C GLY A 423 10.01 -19.05 39.56
N LYS A 424 10.04 -19.91 38.53
CA LYS A 424 11.27 -20.40 37.90
C LYS A 424 11.82 -19.36 36.95
N THR A 425 13.14 -19.18 36.98
CA THR A 425 13.83 -18.16 36.18
C THR A 425 14.82 -18.83 35.24
N THR A 426 14.72 -18.50 33.95
CA THR A 426 15.66 -18.90 32.91
C THR A 426 16.29 -17.64 32.33
N THR A 427 17.58 -17.69 32.00
CA THR A 427 18.28 -16.56 31.39
C THR A 427 18.97 -17.03 30.12
N THR A 428 18.87 -16.22 29.06
CA THR A 428 19.56 -16.41 27.80
C THR A 428 20.07 -15.07 27.27
N THR A 429 20.70 -15.06 26.11
CA THR A 429 21.20 -13.86 25.45
C THR A 429 20.77 -13.86 23.99
N LEU A 430 20.08 -12.81 23.57
CA LEU A 430 19.88 -12.48 22.16
C LEU A 430 21.19 -11.93 21.61
N THR A 431 21.59 -12.40 20.44
CA THR A 431 22.81 -11.95 19.76
C THR A 431 22.55 -10.77 18.81
N LYS A 432 21.32 -10.65 18.31
CA LYS A 432 20.88 -9.57 17.42
C LYS A 432 19.36 -9.49 17.39
N VAL A 433 18.85 -8.26 17.37
CA VAL A 433 17.45 -7.95 17.04
C VAL A 433 17.45 -7.06 15.81
N GLU A 434 16.76 -7.48 14.76
CA GLU A 434 16.76 -6.83 13.46
C GLU A 434 15.44 -6.09 13.24
N LYS A 435 15.53 -4.82 12.87
CA LYS A 435 14.36 -4.03 12.47
C LYS A 435 13.85 -4.55 11.12
N VAL A 436 12.59 -5.02 11.09
CA VAL A 436 11.90 -5.43 9.88
C VAL A 436 11.21 -4.22 9.26
N SER A 437 10.43 -3.50 10.07
CA SER A 437 9.78 -2.24 9.74
C SER A 437 9.56 -1.43 11.02
N THR A 438 8.89 -0.28 10.93
CA THR A 438 8.61 0.56 12.10
C THR A 438 7.79 -0.22 13.14
N GLY A 439 8.29 -0.28 14.38
CA GLY A 439 7.63 -1.03 15.45
C GLY A 439 7.68 -2.56 15.32
N LEU A 440 8.32 -3.13 14.30
CA LEU A 440 8.35 -4.57 14.02
C LEU A 440 9.79 -5.09 13.96
N TYR A 441 10.12 -6.05 14.82
CA TYR A 441 11.49 -6.53 14.99
C TYR A 441 11.56 -8.04 14.99
N ARG A 442 12.56 -8.59 14.30
CA ARG A 442 12.91 -10.01 14.27
C ARG A 442 14.04 -10.29 15.24
N PHE A 443 13.93 -11.38 15.99
CA PHE A 443 15.04 -11.93 16.77
C PHE A 443 15.90 -12.81 15.88
N ALA A 444 17.20 -12.56 15.79
CA ALA A 444 18.06 -13.38 14.95
C ALA A 444 18.11 -14.83 15.44
N ALA A 445 18.05 -15.78 14.50
CA ALA A 445 18.06 -17.20 14.78
C ALA A 445 19.29 -17.63 15.60
N GLY A 446 19.06 -18.45 16.64
CA GLY A 446 20.09 -19.01 17.50
C GLY A 446 19.57 -20.19 18.31
N ALA A 447 20.47 -21.07 18.77
CA ALA A 447 20.12 -22.32 19.45
C ALA A 447 19.25 -22.14 20.73
N GLU A 448 19.25 -20.94 21.31
CA GLU A 448 18.58 -20.63 22.58
C GLU A 448 17.38 -19.67 22.41
N LEU A 449 16.90 -19.46 21.18
CA LEU A 449 15.83 -18.50 20.88
C LEU A 449 14.52 -18.82 21.62
N ALA A 450 14.20 -20.11 21.79
CA ALA A 450 13.03 -20.57 22.56
C ALA A 450 13.05 -20.11 24.04
N SER A 451 14.24 -19.87 24.60
CA SER A 451 14.42 -19.36 25.97
C SER A 451 14.30 -17.83 26.02
N ALA A 452 14.42 -17.13 24.89
CA ALA A 452 14.37 -15.68 24.79
C ALA A 452 12.95 -15.12 24.60
N ILE A 453 11.95 -16.00 24.49
CA ILE A 453 10.54 -15.63 24.28
C ILE A 453 9.60 -16.40 25.22
N PRO A 454 8.35 -15.95 25.42
CA PRO A 454 7.35 -16.70 26.18
C PRO A 454 7.06 -18.07 25.58
N SER A 455 6.61 -19.02 26.41
CA SER A 455 6.27 -20.37 25.95
C SER A 455 4.92 -20.38 25.25
N PHE A 456 4.91 -20.37 23.91
CA PHE A 456 3.67 -20.43 23.11
C PHE A 456 3.35 -21.83 22.56
N GLY A 457 4.22 -22.82 22.74
CA GLY A 457 4.02 -24.16 22.17
C GLY A 457 4.35 -24.19 20.69
N ILE A 458 5.56 -23.79 20.40
CA ILE A 458 6.01 -23.50 19.05
C ILE A 458 6.56 -24.78 18.43
N GLY A 459 5.98 -25.21 17.30
CA GLY A 459 6.51 -26.37 16.57
C GLY A 459 5.54 -27.07 15.65
N GLY A 460 6.01 -27.34 14.44
CA GLY A 460 5.51 -28.32 13.48
C GLY A 460 6.62 -28.68 12.50
N ALA A 461 6.59 -29.88 11.91
CA ALA A 461 7.58 -30.26 10.91
C ALA A 461 7.21 -29.67 9.53
N GLY A 462 8.18 -29.15 8.79
CA GLY A 462 8.04 -28.83 7.36
C GLY A 462 7.90 -27.35 6.98
N PHE A 463 8.27 -26.41 7.86
CA PHE A 463 8.30 -24.97 7.57
C PHE A 463 9.44 -24.28 8.32
N ASP A 464 9.88 -23.13 7.82
CA ASP A 464 10.84 -22.28 8.51
C ASP A 464 10.10 -21.27 9.38
N MET A 465 10.63 -21.05 10.59
CA MET A 465 10.04 -20.14 11.57
C MET A 465 11.03 -19.08 11.98
N GLU A 466 10.56 -17.84 12.00
CA GLU A 466 11.28 -16.70 12.56
C GLU A 466 10.41 -16.08 13.65
N LEU A 467 11.04 -15.56 14.70
CA LEU A 467 10.33 -15.04 15.87
C LEU A 467 10.67 -13.57 16.06
N GLY A 468 9.74 -12.82 16.65
CA GLY A 468 9.96 -11.41 16.86
C GLY A 468 8.99 -10.77 17.83
N VAL A 469 8.98 -9.45 17.77
CA VAL A 469 8.12 -8.60 18.57
C VAL A 469 7.61 -7.43 17.75
N ARG A 470 6.33 -7.10 17.96
CA ARG A 470 5.71 -5.86 17.50
C ARG A 470 5.38 -4.97 18.69
N PHE A 471 5.62 -3.67 18.55
CA PHE A 471 5.20 -2.65 19.50
C PHE A 471 3.80 -2.16 19.14
N ASN A 472 2.92 -2.07 20.14
CA ASN A 472 1.54 -1.62 19.94
C ASN A 472 1.36 -0.17 20.42
N ASP A 473 0.30 0.49 19.91
CA ASP A 473 -0.04 1.89 20.25
C ASP A 473 -0.24 2.13 21.76
N ASP A 474 -0.68 1.11 22.50
CA ASP A 474 -0.95 1.17 23.94
C ASP A 474 0.33 1.00 24.80
N GLY A 475 1.50 0.93 24.17
CA GLY A 475 2.78 0.71 24.83
C GLY A 475 3.04 -0.74 25.23
N SER A 476 2.16 -1.68 24.87
CA SER A 476 2.40 -3.12 25.00
C SER A 476 3.25 -3.66 23.85
N ILE A 477 3.70 -4.91 24.00
CA ILE A 477 4.34 -5.67 22.93
C ILE A 477 3.54 -6.92 22.61
N THR A 478 3.48 -7.29 21.33
CA THR A 478 2.94 -8.57 20.88
C THR A 478 4.07 -9.42 20.33
N TYR A 479 4.22 -10.64 20.87
CA TYR A 479 5.12 -11.62 20.29
C TYR A 479 4.50 -12.17 19.01
N ILE A 480 5.34 -12.36 18.01
CA ILE A 480 4.94 -12.74 16.66
C ILE A 480 5.81 -13.87 16.14
N GLU A 481 5.24 -14.64 15.24
CA GLU A 481 5.89 -15.70 14.49
C GLU A 481 5.72 -15.43 13.00
N TRP A 482 6.82 -15.52 12.25
CA TRP A 482 6.78 -15.64 10.80
C TRP A 482 6.96 -17.09 10.41
N THR A 483 6.02 -17.65 9.65
CA THR A 483 6.10 -19.00 9.10
C THR A 483 6.24 -18.95 7.58
N GLY A 484 7.33 -19.49 7.04
CA GLY A 484 7.63 -19.46 5.60
C GLY A 484 7.90 -20.85 5.01
N PRO A 485 8.12 -20.91 3.67
CA PRO A 485 8.52 -22.15 3.00
C PRO A 485 9.79 -22.74 3.65
N TYR A 486 9.85 -24.06 3.72
CA TYR A 486 11.00 -24.77 4.28
C TYR A 486 12.28 -24.54 3.45
N ASN A 487 13.40 -24.25 4.10
CA ASN A 487 14.68 -23.88 3.51
C ASN A 487 14.61 -22.66 2.59
N SER A 488 13.90 -21.61 2.99
CA SER A 488 13.87 -20.34 2.26
C SER A 488 14.45 -19.19 3.07
N ASP A 489 14.99 -18.19 2.36
CA ASP A 489 15.47 -16.97 2.99
C ASP A 489 14.27 -16.20 3.58
N PHE A 490 14.44 -15.70 4.81
CA PHE A 490 13.42 -14.92 5.48
C PHE A 490 12.98 -13.73 4.63
N ASP A 491 11.68 -13.70 4.31
CA ASP A 491 11.03 -12.61 3.60
C ASP A 491 9.76 -12.20 4.35
N PRO A 492 9.79 -11.07 5.09
CA PRO A 492 8.66 -10.62 5.90
C PRO A 492 7.43 -10.25 5.05
N GLU A 493 7.57 -10.04 3.75
CA GLU A 493 6.46 -9.69 2.85
C GLU A 493 5.72 -10.93 2.33
N THR A 494 6.35 -12.11 2.37
CA THR A 494 5.77 -13.36 1.87
C THR A 494 5.52 -14.41 2.96
N TYR A 495 6.12 -14.24 4.14
CA TYR A 495 5.95 -15.15 5.28
C TYR A 495 4.64 -14.89 6.04
N LYS A 496 4.09 -15.95 6.64
CA LYS A 496 2.93 -15.90 7.53
C LYS A 496 3.23 -15.19 8.82
N LEU A 497 2.66 -14.01 9.07
CA LEU A 497 2.77 -13.36 10.37
C LEU A 497 1.62 -13.78 11.30
N THR A 498 1.93 -14.49 12.38
CA THR A 498 0.98 -14.90 13.41
C THR A 498 1.24 -14.17 14.72
N GLU A 499 0.20 -13.61 15.34
CA GLU A 499 0.26 -13.04 16.69
C GLU A 499 0.17 -14.15 17.74
N LEU A 500 1.17 -14.24 18.62
CA LEU A 500 1.24 -15.29 19.64
C LEU A 500 0.64 -14.84 20.98
N GLY A 501 0.94 -13.60 21.40
CA GLY A 501 0.40 -13.06 22.65
C GLY A 501 0.97 -11.70 23.03
N THR A 502 0.14 -10.93 23.73
CA THR A 502 0.43 -9.54 24.12
C THR A 502 0.87 -9.43 25.57
N PHE A 503 1.93 -8.66 25.81
CA PHE A 503 2.57 -8.43 27.09
C PHE A 503 2.66 -6.94 27.37
N THR A 504 2.33 -6.52 28.59
CA THR A 504 2.37 -5.12 29.01
C THR A 504 3.63 -4.83 29.82
N LYS A 505 4.13 -3.60 29.75
CA LYS A 505 5.31 -3.19 30.50
C LYS A 505 4.98 -3.17 31.99
N GLY A 506 5.77 -3.86 32.80
CA GLY A 506 5.65 -3.82 34.25
C GLY A 506 6.16 -2.49 34.78
N ASN A 507 5.35 -1.81 35.58
CA ASN A 507 5.86 -0.76 36.46
C ASN A 507 6.67 -1.49 37.54
N ASN A 508 7.99 -1.28 37.56
CA ASN A 508 8.83 -1.74 38.66
C ASN A 508 8.44 -1.04 39.97
#